data_AF-T1GZV8-F1
#
_entry.id   AF-T1GZV8-F1
#
_cell.length_a   1.000
_cell.length_b   1.000
_cell.length_c   1.000
_cell.angle_alpha   90.00
_cell.angle_beta   90.00
_cell.angle_gamma   90.00
#
_symmetry.space_group_name_H-M   'P 1'
#
loop_
_entity.id
_entity.type
_entity.pdbx_description
1 polymer ?
#
loop_
_entity_poly.entity_id
_entity_poly.type
_entity_poly.pdbx_seq_one_letter_code
_entity_poly.pdbx_strand_id
1 'polypeptide(L)'
;AIAELCHGNGDINIERTKAVLRDLGVPWFLQVIDSNNQERVNAAQFCLQSILNAFSGMENKADSKPNKEMCNKYKKEIDTLLTCCVYTITDRTITGLARDAIIELITRNIHYTALEWAERLVEIRGLIRLMEVCSELEEYHYESAMNITPSSRTIASVCLARVYENMYYDAAKAKFGDQIDEYIKDKLLEPDLESKVRVTVAITSLLLGPLDVGLTIIGREGILQMILAMATTDDVLQQKVACECIIAAASKADKAKALSTHGLVYVKLGVMVD
;
A
#
# COMPACT_ATOMS: atom_id res chain seq x y z
N ALA A 1 5.91 -8.69 -28.15
CA ALA A 1 4.64 -9.16 -28.77
C ALA A 1 3.43 -8.35 -28.29
N ILE A 2 2.75 -8.65 -27.16
CA ILE A 2 1.51 -7.95 -26.77
C ILE A 2 1.74 -6.51 -26.31
N ALA A 3 2.78 -6.26 -25.50
CA ALA A 3 3.10 -4.90 -25.03
C ALA A 3 3.36 -3.93 -26.20
N GLU A 4 4.02 -4.42 -27.26
CA GLU A 4 4.31 -3.64 -28.47
C GLU A 4 3.05 -3.30 -29.27
N LEU A 5 1.98 -4.11 -29.17
CA LEU A 5 0.69 -3.80 -29.79
C LEU A 5 -0.02 -2.64 -29.08
N CYS A 6 0.26 -2.44 -27.79
CA CYS A 6 -0.27 -1.36 -26.95
C CYS A 6 0.72 -0.16 -26.83
N HIS A 7 1.86 -0.22 -27.54
CA HIS A 7 2.90 0.79 -27.48
C HIS A 7 2.84 1.71 -28.71
N GLY A 8 3.04 3.03 -28.51
CA GLY A 8 3.04 4.05 -29.56
C GLY A 8 2.05 5.19 -29.31
N ASN A 9 1.98 6.13 -30.26
CA ASN A 9 1.14 7.34 -30.14
C ASN A 9 0.00 7.34 -31.16
N GLY A 10 -1.13 7.96 -30.80
CA GLY A 10 -2.27 8.21 -31.70
C GLY A 10 -3.41 7.18 -31.64
N ASP A 11 -4.48 7.46 -32.37
CA ASP A 11 -5.76 6.72 -32.31
C ASP A 11 -5.63 5.22 -32.62
N ILE A 12 -4.68 4.83 -33.48
CA ILE A 12 -4.44 3.43 -33.84
C ILE A 12 -3.98 2.61 -32.63
N ASN A 13 -3.18 3.19 -31.72
CA ASN A 13 -2.73 2.50 -30.52
C ASN A 13 -3.91 2.28 -29.55
N ILE A 14 -4.78 3.27 -29.43
CA ILE A 14 -5.96 3.18 -28.56
C ILE A 14 -6.89 2.06 -29.03
N GLU A 15 -7.17 1.98 -30.33
CA GLU A 15 -8.04 0.93 -30.88
C GLU A 15 -7.44 -0.46 -30.71
N ARG A 16 -6.12 -0.62 -30.83
CA ARG A 16 -5.42 -1.88 -30.52
C ARG A 16 -5.52 -2.22 -29.04
N THR A 17 -5.27 -1.24 -28.16
CA THR A 17 -5.36 -1.42 -26.70
C THR A 17 -6.78 -1.83 -26.29
N LYS A 18 -7.82 -1.19 -26.86
CA LYS A 18 -9.22 -1.57 -26.67
C LYS A 18 -9.51 -2.99 -27.16
N ALA A 19 -9.01 -3.36 -28.34
CA ALA A 19 -9.19 -4.72 -28.87
C ALA A 19 -8.57 -5.76 -27.93
N VAL A 20 -7.33 -5.52 -27.47
CA VAL A 20 -6.65 -6.38 -26.50
C VAL A 20 -7.45 -6.51 -25.19
N LEU A 21 -7.95 -5.39 -24.65
CA LEU A 21 -8.76 -5.43 -23.42
C LEU A 21 -10.14 -6.07 -23.61
N ARG A 22 -10.73 -5.97 -24.80
CA ARG A 22 -11.99 -6.66 -25.11
C ARG A 22 -11.79 -8.17 -25.16
N ASP A 23 -10.68 -8.63 -25.71
CA ASP A 23 -10.44 -10.05 -25.97
C ASP A 23 -9.84 -10.77 -24.75
N LEU A 24 -8.99 -10.09 -23.95
CA LEU A 24 -8.29 -10.66 -22.79
C LEU A 24 -8.76 -10.10 -21.44
N GLY A 25 -9.15 -8.83 -21.38
CA GLY A 25 -9.40 -8.10 -20.15
C GLY A 25 -8.14 -7.79 -19.32
N VAL A 26 -8.28 -6.90 -18.33
CA VAL A 26 -7.22 -6.61 -17.35
C VAL A 26 -6.83 -7.86 -16.52
N PRO A 27 -7.77 -8.73 -16.08
CA PRO A 27 -7.42 -9.91 -15.28
C PRO A 27 -6.41 -10.84 -15.92
N TRP A 28 -6.37 -10.96 -17.25
CA TRP A 28 -5.38 -11.79 -17.92
C TRP A 28 -3.95 -11.32 -17.65
N PHE A 29 -3.69 -10.01 -17.69
CA PHE A 29 -2.37 -9.46 -17.36
C PHE A 29 -2.01 -9.66 -15.89
N LEU A 30 -3.00 -9.61 -15.00
CA LEU A 30 -2.85 -9.88 -13.57
C LEU A 30 -2.63 -11.39 -13.29
N GLN A 31 -3.07 -12.28 -14.16
CA GLN A 31 -2.67 -13.70 -14.10
C GLN A 31 -1.23 -13.91 -14.60
N VAL A 32 -0.78 -13.14 -15.60
CA VAL A 32 0.60 -13.22 -16.10
C VAL A 32 1.59 -12.65 -15.08
N ILE A 33 1.23 -11.59 -14.35
CA ILE A 33 2.08 -11.00 -13.31
C ILE A 33 2.22 -11.94 -12.10
N ASP A 34 1.25 -12.83 -11.88
CA ASP A 34 1.29 -13.86 -10.82
C ASP A 34 2.34 -14.95 -11.13
N SER A 35 3.58 -14.67 -10.75
CA SER A 35 4.73 -15.47 -11.12
C SER A 35 5.88 -15.26 -10.14
N ASN A 36 6.68 -16.31 -9.91
CA ASN A 36 7.95 -16.21 -9.19
C ASN A 36 9.15 -15.88 -10.11
N ASN A 37 8.92 -15.77 -11.42
CA ASN A 37 9.92 -15.31 -12.38
C ASN A 37 9.85 -13.79 -12.55
N GLN A 38 10.91 -13.09 -12.13
CA GLN A 38 11.00 -11.63 -12.15
C GLN A 38 10.85 -11.02 -13.57
N GLU A 39 11.41 -11.65 -14.60
CA GLU A 39 11.30 -11.14 -15.98
C GLU A 39 9.85 -11.16 -16.46
N ARG A 40 9.11 -12.23 -16.13
CA ARG A 40 7.68 -12.33 -16.44
C ARG A 40 6.87 -11.26 -15.70
N VAL A 41 7.14 -11.06 -14.41
CA VAL A 41 6.49 -10.03 -13.58
C VAL A 41 6.73 -8.64 -14.21
N ASN A 42 7.99 -8.33 -14.53
CA ASN A 42 8.36 -7.05 -15.14
C ASN A 42 7.70 -6.84 -16.50
N ALA A 43 7.66 -7.88 -17.34
CA ALA A 43 7.00 -7.82 -18.65
C ALA A 43 5.49 -7.58 -18.53
N ALA A 44 4.82 -8.21 -17.57
CA ALA A 44 3.39 -8.01 -17.32
C ALA A 44 3.11 -6.59 -16.76
N GLN A 45 3.93 -6.13 -15.81
CA GLN A 45 3.86 -4.77 -15.28
C GLN A 45 4.05 -3.72 -16.38
N PHE A 46 4.97 -3.97 -17.32
CA PHE A 46 5.18 -3.13 -18.50
C PHE A 46 3.97 -3.10 -19.44
N CYS A 47 3.29 -4.24 -19.63
CA CYS A 47 2.03 -4.28 -20.39
C CYS A 47 0.95 -3.41 -19.74
N LEU A 48 0.77 -3.53 -18.42
CA LEU A 48 -0.20 -2.73 -17.66
C LEU A 48 0.12 -1.22 -17.75
N GLN A 49 1.40 -0.85 -17.64
CA GLN A 49 1.83 0.54 -17.84
C GLN A 49 1.56 1.02 -19.26
N SER A 50 1.79 0.17 -20.28
CA SER A 50 1.53 0.53 -21.68
C SER A 50 0.05 0.76 -21.95
N ILE A 51 -0.83 -0.05 -21.35
CA ILE A 51 -2.29 0.13 -21.40
C ILE A 51 -2.68 1.48 -20.78
N LEU A 52 -2.15 1.79 -19.58
CA LEU A 52 -2.39 3.08 -18.93
C LEU A 52 -1.93 4.23 -19.83
N ASN A 53 -0.71 4.16 -20.35
CA ASN A 53 -0.11 5.16 -21.21
C ASN A 53 -0.95 5.44 -22.47
N ALA A 54 -1.47 4.38 -23.11
CA ALA A 54 -2.32 4.51 -24.29
C ALA A 54 -3.61 5.31 -24.01
N PHE A 55 -4.27 5.05 -22.87
CA PHE A 55 -5.50 5.77 -22.51
C PHE A 55 -5.25 7.15 -21.92
N SER A 56 -4.14 7.33 -21.20
CA SER A 56 -3.80 8.60 -20.56
C SER A 56 -3.07 9.56 -21.50
N GLY A 57 -2.63 9.10 -22.68
CA GLY A 57 -1.79 9.85 -23.60
C GLY A 57 -0.35 10.06 -23.09
N MET A 58 0.10 9.24 -22.13
CA MET A 58 1.50 9.25 -21.69
C MET A 58 2.40 8.51 -22.69
N GLU A 59 3.64 8.96 -22.79
CA GLU A 59 4.73 8.27 -23.46
C GLU A 59 5.62 7.59 -22.43
N ASN A 60 6.34 6.55 -22.84
CA ASN A 60 7.32 5.88 -21.99
C ASN A 60 8.63 6.68 -21.90
N LYS A 61 8.55 7.91 -21.37
CA LYS A 61 9.66 8.87 -21.18
C LYS A 61 9.53 9.57 -19.83
N ALA A 62 10.66 9.94 -19.24
CA ALA A 62 10.73 10.44 -17.86
C ALA A 62 9.81 11.65 -17.57
N ASP A 63 9.68 12.58 -18.51
CA ASP A 63 8.88 13.81 -18.32
C ASP A 63 7.49 13.75 -18.95
N SER A 64 7.06 12.58 -19.41
CA SER A 64 5.73 12.46 -20.00
C SER A 64 4.65 12.57 -18.94
N LYS A 65 3.69 13.47 -19.17
CA LYS A 65 2.54 13.68 -18.30
C LYS A 65 1.27 13.22 -19.00
N PRO A 66 0.28 12.72 -18.26
CA PRO A 66 -1.01 12.40 -18.85
C PRO A 66 -1.66 13.60 -19.53
N ASN A 67 -2.25 13.37 -20.70
CA ASN A 67 -3.09 14.33 -21.37
C ASN A 67 -4.48 14.32 -20.72
N LYS A 68 -4.92 15.48 -20.21
CA LYS A 68 -6.17 15.61 -19.45
C LYS A 68 -7.42 15.26 -20.29
N GLU A 69 -7.46 15.65 -21.56
CA GLU A 69 -8.60 15.35 -22.44
C GLU A 69 -8.73 13.84 -22.69
N MET A 70 -7.59 13.16 -22.87
CA MET A 70 -7.51 11.71 -23.01
C MET A 70 -7.93 10.99 -21.74
N CYS A 71 -7.44 11.44 -20.57
CA CYS A 71 -7.83 10.88 -19.28
C CYS A 71 -9.34 11.02 -19.04
N ASN A 72 -9.93 12.15 -19.40
CA ASN A 72 -11.38 12.36 -19.31
C ASN A 72 -12.14 11.45 -20.28
N LYS A 73 -11.66 11.32 -21.52
CA LYS A 73 -12.29 10.50 -22.57
C LYS A 73 -12.29 9.01 -22.23
N TYR A 74 -11.21 8.50 -21.64
CA TYR A 74 -11.01 7.08 -21.30
C TYR A 74 -11.02 6.82 -19.80
N LYS A 75 -11.71 7.66 -19.03
CA LYS A 75 -11.74 7.57 -17.56
C LYS A 75 -12.23 6.22 -17.08
N LYS A 76 -13.22 5.63 -17.76
CA LYS A 76 -13.76 4.31 -17.40
C LYS A 76 -12.70 3.22 -17.48
N GLU A 77 -11.91 3.18 -18.54
CA GLU A 77 -10.85 2.19 -18.75
C GLU A 77 -9.71 2.40 -17.75
N ILE A 78 -9.31 3.65 -17.51
CA ILE A 78 -8.28 4.02 -16.54
C ILE A 78 -8.69 3.64 -15.12
N ASP A 79 -9.92 3.96 -14.71
CA ASP A 79 -10.44 3.63 -13.37
C ASP A 79 -10.66 2.11 -13.21
N THR A 80 -11.01 1.41 -14.30
CA THR A 80 -11.12 -0.06 -14.30
C THR A 80 -9.76 -0.69 -14.05
N LEU A 81 -8.69 -0.19 -14.71
CA LEU A 81 -7.33 -0.65 -14.48
C LEU A 81 -6.92 -0.49 -13.02
N LEU A 82 -7.10 0.71 -12.44
CA LEU A 82 -6.83 0.96 -11.03
C LEU A 82 -7.63 0.00 -10.13
N THR A 83 -8.93 -0.16 -10.39
CA THR A 83 -9.81 -1.02 -9.60
C THR A 83 -9.31 -2.47 -9.62
N CYS A 84 -8.99 -3.02 -10.80
CA CYS A 84 -8.46 -4.38 -10.92
C CYS A 84 -7.14 -4.53 -10.15
N CYS A 85 -6.21 -3.58 -10.29
CA CYS A 85 -4.96 -3.59 -9.53
C CYS A 85 -5.21 -3.57 -8.02
N VAL A 86 -6.02 -2.63 -7.52
CA VAL A 86 -6.30 -2.46 -6.09
C VAL A 86 -6.94 -3.71 -5.49
N TYR A 87 -7.91 -4.34 -6.17
CA TYR A 87 -8.55 -5.56 -5.67
C TYR A 87 -7.61 -6.77 -5.64
N THR A 88 -6.60 -6.79 -6.51
CA THR A 88 -5.61 -7.87 -6.60
C THR A 88 -4.55 -7.79 -5.49
N ILE A 89 -4.32 -6.61 -4.89
CA ILE A 89 -3.34 -6.42 -3.80
C ILE A 89 -3.56 -7.42 -2.66
N THR A 90 -4.82 -7.63 -2.25
CA THR A 90 -5.19 -8.53 -1.16
C THR A 90 -5.63 -9.92 -1.64
N ASP A 91 -5.40 -10.24 -2.92
CA ASP A 91 -5.57 -11.61 -3.38
C ASP A 91 -4.50 -12.48 -2.70
N ARG A 92 -4.97 -13.54 -2.04
CA ARG A 92 -4.10 -14.48 -1.31
C ARG A 92 -3.46 -15.49 -2.23
N THR A 93 -3.97 -15.66 -3.46
CA THR A 93 -3.42 -16.64 -4.40
C THR A 93 -2.18 -16.14 -5.12
N ILE A 94 -2.01 -14.82 -5.23
CA ILE A 94 -0.88 -14.25 -5.98
C ILE A 94 0.43 -14.34 -5.20
N THR A 95 1.56 -14.37 -5.94
CA THR A 95 2.90 -14.31 -5.36
C THR A 95 3.23 -12.95 -4.74
N GLY A 96 4.26 -12.92 -3.89
CA GLY A 96 4.79 -11.67 -3.32
C GLY A 96 5.34 -10.73 -4.38
N LEU A 97 6.10 -11.26 -5.36
CA LEU A 97 6.64 -10.46 -6.47
C LEU A 97 5.53 -9.80 -7.30
N ALA A 98 4.43 -10.52 -7.53
CA ALA A 98 3.27 -9.99 -8.23
C ALA A 98 2.65 -8.83 -7.45
N ARG A 99 2.44 -9.01 -6.14
CA ARG A 99 1.87 -7.98 -5.26
C ARG A 99 2.71 -6.72 -5.23
N ASP A 100 4.02 -6.89 -5.06
CA ASP A 100 4.98 -5.79 -5.05
C ASP A 100 4.92 -5.00 -6.36
N ALA A 101 4.95 -5.69 -7.50
CA ALA A 101 4.87 -5.05 -8.79
C ALA A 101 3.53 -4.31 -9.02
N ILE A 102 2.41 -4.83 -8.52
CA ILE A 102 1.12 -4.14 -8.60
C ILE A 102 1.14 -2.85 -7.77
N ILE A 103 1.63 -2.91 -6.54
CA ILE A 103 1.71 -1.73 -5.65
C ILE A 103 2.67 -0.68 -6.21
N GLU A 104 3.81 -1.10 -6.76
CA GLU A 104 4.75 -0.20 -7.44
C GLU A 104 4.13 0.48 -8.66
N LEU A 105 3.36 -0.25 -9.48
CA LEU A 105 2.67 0.31 -10.63
C LEU A 105 1.71 1.42 -10.20
N ILE A 106 0.94 1.21 -9.13
CA ILE A 106 0.05 2.22 -8.56
C ILE A 106 0.89 3.42 -8.08
N THR A 107 1.92 3.17 -7.26
CA THR A 107 2.78 4.20 -6.65
C THR A 107 3.43 5.11 -7.68
N ARG A 108 3.86 4.57 -8.83
CA ARG A 108 4.50 5.33 -9.92
C ARG A 108 3.56 6.23 -10.71
N ASN A 109 2.25 6.04 -10.61
CA ASN A 109 1.26 6.79 -11.41
C ASN A 109 0.32 7.65 -10.56
N ILE A 110 0.25 7.42 -9.25
CA ILE A 110 -0.78 8.03 -8.39
C ILE A 110 -0.64 9.55 -8.20
N HIS A 111 0.55 10.11 -8.43
CA HIS A 111 0.80 11.56 -8.28
C HIS A 111 0.29 12.39 -9.45
N TYR A 112 -0.11 11.77 -10.55
CA TYR A 112 -0.64 12.52 -11.68
C TYR A 112 -2.09 12.96 -11.42
N THR A 113 -2.27 14.25 -11.19
CA THR A 113 -3.59 14.85 -10.95
C THR A 113 -4.59 14.61 -12.08
N ALA A 114 -4.13 14.51 -13.33
CA ALA A 114 -4.99 14.20 -14.48
C ALA A 114 -5.56 12.77 -14.47
N LEU A 115 -4.95 11.83 -13.74
CA LEU A 115 -5.49 10.48 -13.55
C LEU A 115 -6.49 10.41 -12.39
N GLU A 116 -6.37 11.32 -11.41
CA GLU A 116 -7.16 11.33 -10.17
C GLU A 116 -7.06 10.03 -9.35
N TRP A 117 -6.00 9.24 -9.57
CA TRP A 117 -5.83 7.92 -8.94
C TRP A 117 -5.72 7.98 -7.42
N ALA A 118 -5.19 9.06 -6.86
CA ALA A 118 -5.06 9.20 -5.41
C ALA A 118 -6.43 9.26 -4.73
N GLU A 119 -7.34 10.13 -5.21
CA GLU A 119 -8.70 10.23 -4.68
C GLU A 119 -9.49 8.97 -5.00
N ARG A 120 -9.37 8.47 -6.25
CA ARG A 120 -10.08 7.27 -6.68
C ARG A 120 -9.71 6.04 -5.85
N LEU A 121 -8.43 5.88 -5.47
CA LEU A 121 -7.97 4.77 -4.62
C LEU A 121 -8.63 4.83 -3.24
N VAL A 122 -8.76 6.01 -2.63
CA VAL A 122 -9.43 6.17 -1.33
C VAL A 122 -10.93 5.84 -1.44
N GLU A 123 -11.59 6.29 -2.51
CA GLU A 123 -13.01 6.01 -2.77
C GLU A 123 -13.33 4.52 -2.86
N ILE A 124 -12.46 3.75 -3.53
CA ILE A 124 -12.66 2.29 -3.69
C ILE A 124 -12.11 1.46 -2.52
N ARG A 125 -11.85 2.11 -1.38
CA ARG A 125 -11.29 1.50 -0.17
C ARG A 125 -9.94 0.81 -0.41
N GLY A 126 -9.09 1.44 -1.20
CA GLY A 126 -7.74 0.96 -1.49
C GLY A 126 -6.79 1.08 -0.31
N LEU A 127 -6.99 2.03 0.62
CA LEU A 127 -6.12 2.16 1.80
C LEU A 127 -6.26 0.95 2.71
N ILE A 128 -7.48 0.44 2.91
CA ILE A 128 -7.73 -0.80 3.67
C ILE A 128 -6.88 -1.95 3.11
N ARG A 129 -6.81 -2.08 1.79
CA ARG A 129 -6.07 -3.16 1.13
C ARG A 129 -4.56 -3.00 1.27
N LEU A 130 -4.05 -1.78 1.16
CA LEU A 130 -2.65 -1.49 1.46
C LEU A 130 -2.32 -1.76 2.94
N MET A 131 -3.23 -1.42 3.85
CA MET A 131 -3.09 -1.66 5.28
C MET A 131 -3.05 -3.16 5.63
N GLU A 132 -3.85 -4.00 4.95
CA GLU A 132 -3.74 -5.45 5.08
C GLU A 132 -2.31 -5.93 4.76
N VAL A 133 -1.73 -5.49 3.63
CA VAL A 133 -0.33 -5.82 3.28
C VAL A 133 0.66 -5.28 4.30
N CYS A 134 0.46 -4.05 4.78
CA CYS A 134 1.30 -3.46 5.82
C CYS A 134 1.25 -4.24 7.15
N SER A 135 0.16 -4.96 7.42
CA SER A 135 -0.03 -5.74 8.65
C SER A 135 0.52 -7.17 8.59
N GLU A 136 0.93 -7.63 7.40
CA GLU A 136 1.46 -8.98 7.22
C GLU A 136 2.84 -9.15 7.86
N LEU A 137 3.10 -10.37 8.33
CA LEU A 137 4.36 -10.80 8.91
C LEU A 137 4.94 -11.94 8.09
N GLU A 138 6.21 -11.81 7.70
CA GLU A 138 6.91 -12.84 6.94
C GLU A 138 7.20 -14.07 7.80
N GLU A 139 7.61 -13.85 9.06
CA GLU A 139 8.04 -14.91 9.97
C GLU A 139 6.87 -15.66 10.64
N TYR A 140 5.65 -15.10 10.59
CA TYR A 140 4.48 -15.61 11.30
C TYR A 140 3.26 -15.63 10.39
N HIS A 141 2.91 -16.83 9.91
CA HIS A 141 1.75 -17.02 9.06
C HIS A 141 0.53 -17.45 9.89
N TYR A 142 -0.38 -16.51 10.09
CA TYR A 142 -1.74 -16.82 10.52
C TYR A 142 -2.52 -17.52 9.40
N GLU A 143 -3.63 -18.19 9.73
CA GLU A 143 -4.50 -18.82 8.71
C GLU A 143 -4.97 -17.83 7.63
N SER A 144 -5.02 -16.55 7.98
CA SER A 144 -5.44 -15.42 7.15
C SER A 144 -4.32 -14.84 6.25
N ALA A 145 -3.08 -15.35 6.35
CA ALA A 145 -1.89 -14.76 5.73
C ALA A 145 -1.93 -14.73 4.19
N MET A 146 -1.19 -13.79 3.61
CA MET A 146 -0.98 -13.68 2.16
C MET A 146 0.50 -13.77 1.80
N ASN A 147 0.81 -14.26 0.60
CA ASN A 147 2.18 -14.54 0.17
C ASN A 147 3.01 -13.27 -0.05
N ILE A 148 3.67 -12.68 0.93
CA ILE A 148 4.49 -11.46 0.78
C ILE A 148 5.97 -11.72 0.46
N THR A 149 6.70 -10.67 0.10
CA THR A 149 8.17 -10.62 0.13
C THR A 149 8.65 -9.84 1.36
N PRO A 150 9.95 -9.89 1.70
CA PRO A 150 10.52 -9.00 2.73
C PRO A 150 10.31 -7.51 2.45
N SER A 151 10.08 -7.12 1.19
CA SER A 151 9.91 -5.73 0.77
C SER A 151 8.45 -5.28 0.70
N SER A 152 7.48 -6.19 0.69
CA SER A 152 6.06 -5.87 0.46
C SER A 152 5.52 -4.82 1.43
N ARG A 153 5.88 -4.91 2.71
CA ARG A 153 5.47 -3.95 3.74
C ARG A 153 6.00 -2.54 3.44
N THR A 154 7.27 -2.44 3.10
CA THR A 154 7.93 -1.17 2.76
C THR A 154 7.32 -0.56 1.50
N ILE A 155 7.10 -1.37 0.46
CA ILE A 155 6.49 -0.94 -0.80
C ILE A 155 5.06 -0.43 -0.57
N ALA A 156 4.25 -1.15 0.22
CA ALA A 156 2.91 -0.72 0.60
C ALA A 156 2.91 0.59 1.42
N SER A 157 3.84 0.71 2.38
CA SER A 157 4.00 1.93 3.19
C SER A 157 4.37 3.16 2.34
N VAL A 158 5.30 2.99 1.39
CA VAL A 158 5.65 4.04 0.42
C VAL A 158 4.46 4.41 -0.46
N CYS A 159 3.65 3.43 -0.87
CA CYS A 159 2.42 3.69 -1.61
C CYS A 159 1.43 4.52 -0.79
N LEU A 160 1.19 4.17 0.48
CA LEU A 160 0.35 4.94 1.40
C LEU A 160 0.84 6.38 1.58
N ALA A 161 2.15 6.57 1.76
CA ALA A 161 2.76 7.88 1.86
C ALA A 161 2.49 8.71 0.59
N ARG A 162 2.71 8.11 -0.59
CA ARG A 162 2.47 8.78 -1.86
C ARG A 162 1.00 9.12 -2.09
N VAL A 163 0.06 8.27 -1.67
CA VAL A 163 -1.38 8.60 -1.71
C VAL A 163 -1.66 9.81 -0.82
N TYR A 164 -1.17 9.80 0.42
CA TYR A 164 -1.39 10.88 1.39
C TYR A 164 -0.78 12.22 0.93
N GLU A 165 0.41 12.21 0.32
CA GLU A 165 1.07 13.38 -0.29
C GLU A 165 0.21 14.04 -1.38
N ASN A 166 -0.67 13.27 -2.04
CA ASN A 166 -1.57 13.74 -3.09
C ASN A 166 -2.99 14.02 -2.60
N MET A 167 -3.24 13.97 -1.29
CA MET A 167 -4.47 14.47 -0.66
C MET A 167 -4.28 15.96 -0.34
N TYR A 168 -4.62 16.84 -1.30
CA TYR A 168 -4.23 18.26 -1.22
C TYR A 168 -5.06 19.11 -0.25
N TYR A 169 -6.32 18.75 0.00
CA TYR A 169 -7.25 19.54 0.80
C TYR A 169 -7.68 18.79 2.06
N ASP A 170 -8.10 19.53 3.10
CA ASP A 170 -8.36 18.97 4.43
C ASP A 170 -9.43 17.86 4.41
N ALA A 171 -10.48 18.01 3.60
CA ALA A 171 -11.51 16.97 3.47
C ALA A 171 -10.97 15.67 2.84
N ALA A 172 -10.00 15.73 1.93
CA ALA A 172 -9.35 14.54 1.37
C ALA A 172 -8.45 13.86 2.42
N LYS A 173 -7.68 14.64 3.18
CA LYS A 173 -6.86 14.12 4.28
C LYS A 173 -7.73 13.50 5.39
N ALA A 174 -8.88 14.11 5.68
CA ALA A 174 -9.85 13.58 6.63
C ALA A 174 -10.38 12.21 6.17
N LYS A 175 -10.83 12.09 4.90
CA LYS A 175 -11.26 10.79 4.33
C LYS A 175 -10.18 9.72 4.41
N PHE A 176 -8.92 10.08 4.14
CA PHE A 176 -7.79 9.17 4.31
C PHE A 176 -7.70 8.70 5.78
N GLY A 177 -7.65 9.64 6.72
CA GLY A 177 -7.58 9.36 8.16
C GLY A 177 -8.74 8.49 8.64
N ASP A 178 -9.97 8.83 8.27
CA ASP A 178 -11.18 8.09 8.66
C ASP A 178 -11.13 6.62 8.19
N GLN A 179 -10.60 6.35 7.00
CA GLN A 179 -10.48 4.98 6.49
C GLN A 179 -9.36 4.20 7.19
N ILE A 180 -8.24 4.85 7.54
CA ILE A 180 -7.21 4.21 8.38
C ILE A 180 -7.78 3.91 9.77
N ASP A 181 -8.56 4.83 10.33
CA ASP A 181 -9.21 4.63 11.63
C ASP A 181 -10.19 3.48 11.63
N GLU A 182 -10.99 3.37 10.56
CA GLU A 182 -11.94 2.29 10.36
C GLU A 182 -11.22 0.95 10.37
N TYR A 183 -10.10 0.83 9.64
CA TYR A 183 -9.27 -0.38 9.64
C TYR A 183 -8.80 -0.76 11.05
N ILE A 184 -8.24 0.19 11.81
CA ILE A 184 -7.70 -0.07 13.15
C ILE A 184 -8.84 -0.45 14.11
N LYS A 185 -9.97 0.24 14.06
CA LYS A 185 -11.13 -0.05 14.90
C LYS A 185 -11.71 -1.42 14.60
N ASP A 186 -11.88 -1.78 13.33
CA ASP A 186 -12.43 -3.05 12.90
C ASP A 186 -11.59 -4.24 13.43
N LYS A 187 -10.26 -4.16 13.30
CA LYS A 187 -9.35 -5.18 13.87
C LYS A 187 -9.40 -5.24 15.40
N LEU A 188 -9.71 -4.14 16.10
CA LEU A 188 -9.74 -4.08 17.56
C LEU A 188 -11.13 -4.28 18.17
N LEU A 189 -12.15 -4.66 17.39
CA LEU A 189 -13.49 -4.98 17.93
C LEU A 189 -13.45 -6.18 18.88
N GLU A 190 -12.71 -7.21 18.52
CA GLU A 190 -12.48 -8.42 19.33
C GLU A 190 -10.96 -8.68 19.41
N PRO A 191 -10.22 -7.95 20.28
CA PRO A 191 -8.76 -7.84 20.18
C PRO A 191 -8.07 -9.09 20.75
N ASP A 192 -7.97 -10.11 19.91
CA ASP A 192 -7.13 -11.28 20.12
C ASP A 192 -5.64 -10.96 19.88
N LEU A 193 -4.79 -11.98 20.01
CA LEU A 193 -3.35 -11.83 19.83
C LEU A 193 -3.01 -11.38 18.40
N GLU A 194 -3.58 -12.06 17.39
CA GLU A 194 -3.35 -11.76 15.98
C GLU A 194 -3.72 -10.31 15.68
N SER A 195 -4.88 -9.85 16.14
CA SER A 195 -5.39 -8.51 15.88
C SER A 195 -4.49 -7.43 16.47
N LYS A 196 -4.04 -7.59 17.71
CA LYS A 196 -3.10 -6.65 18.35
C LYS A 196 -1.76 -6.60 17.63
N VAL A 197 -1.25 -7.75 17.22
CA VAL A 197 0.00 -7.87 16.44
C VAL A 197 -0.16 -7.17 15.09
N ARG A 198 -1.18 -7.52 14.29
CA ARG A 198 -1.45 -6.93 12.97
C ARG A 198 -1.64 -5.42 13.05
N VAL A 199 -2.41 -4.92 14.02
CA VAL A 199 -2.61 -3.49 14.24
C VAL A 199 -1.29 -2.78 14.57
N THR A 200 -0.46 -3.36 15.45
CA THR A 200 0.82 -2.77 15.84
C THR A 200 1.78 -2.70 14.64
N VAL A 201 1.87 -3.76 13.85
CA VAL A 201 2.70 -3.83 12.63
C VAL A 201 2.22 -2.84 11.56
N ALA A 202 0.90 -2.70 11.40
CA ALA A 202 0.30 -1.71 10.52
C ALA A 202 0.62 -0.27 10.96
N ILE A 203 0.57 0.02 12.27
CA ILE A 203 0.97 1.33 12.82
C ILE A 203 2.45 1.62 12.58
N THR A 204 3.33 0.63 12.79
CA THR A 204 4.76 0.75 12.44
C THR A 204 4.95 1.13 10.98
N SER A 205 4.19 0.49 10.07
CA SER A 205 4.23 0.81 8.64
C SER A 205 3.75 2.23 8.35
N LEU A 206 2.73 2.74 9.05
CA LEU A 206 2.28 4.13 8.90
C LEU A 206 3.34 5.13 9.37
N LEU A 207 4.03 4.83 10.48
CA LEU A 207 5.12 5.67 11.00
C LEU A 207 6.31 5.74 10.03
N LEU A 208 6.56 4.68 9.26
CA LEU A 208 7.62 4.63 8.26
C LEU A 208 7.18 5.16 6.87
N GLY A 209 5.90 5.47 6.69
CA GLY A 209 5.32 6.02 5.46
C GLY A 209 4.67 7.38 5.71
N PRO A 210 3.32 7.46 5.77
CA PRO A 210 2.61 8.69 6.13
C PRO A 210 2.72 8.98 7.65
N LEU A 211 3.91 9.41 8.09
CA LEU A 211 4.29 9.56 9.50
C LEU A 211 3.26 10.31 10.35
N ASP A 212 2.73 11.43 9.86
CA ASP A 212 1.76 12.24 10.62
C ASP A 212 0.44 11.50 10.86
N VAL A 213 0.06 10.58 9.96
CA VAL A 213 -1.10 9.69 10.16
C VAL A 213 -0.75 8.66 11.23
N GLY A 214 0.40 7.98 11.13
CA GLY A 214 0.83 7.01 12.14
C GLY A 214 0.92 7.61 13.55
N LEU A 215 1.44 8.82 13.65
CA LEU A 215 1.50 9.58 14.91
C LEU A 215 0.12 9.95 15.46
N THR A 216 -0.84 10.25 14.57
CA THR A 216 -2.24 10.50 14.95
C THR A 216 -2.88 9.23 15.51
N ILE A 217 -2.63 8.07 14.89
CA ILE A 217 -3.16 6.78 15.38
C ILE A 217 -2.59 6.41 16.74
N ILE A 218 -1.28 6.55 16.96
CA ILE A 218 -0.65 6.27 18.27
C ILE A 218 -1.20 7.16 19.38
N GLY A 219 -1.52 8.41 19.06
CA GLY A 219 -2.08 9.37 20.01
C GLY A 219 -3.52 9.06 20.45
N ARG A 220 -4.17 8.03 19.88
CA ARG A 220 -5.51 7.63 20.26
C ARG A 220 -5.51 6.92 21.61
N GLU A 221 -6.61 7.11 22.32
CA GLU A 221 -6.86 6.46 23.59
C GLU A 221 -6.71 4.94 23.47
N GLY A 222 -5.93 4.35 24.38
CA GLY A 222 -5.72 2.90 24.47
C GLY A 222 -4.66 2.33 23.52
N ILE A 223 -4.33 2.98 22.40
CA ILE A 223 -3.38 2.42 21.41
C ILE A 223 -1.96 2.37 21.98
N LEU A 224 -1.46 3.47 22.54
CA LEU A 224 -0.13 3.48 23.15
C LEU A 224 -0.07 2.50 24.34
N GLN A 225 -1.11 2.47 25.18
CA GLN A 225 -1.17 1.55 26.32
C GLN A 225 -1.15 0.09 25.87
N MET A 226 -1.84 -0.25 24.78
CA MET A 226 -1.81 -1.58 24.17
C MET A 226 -0.39 -1.95 23.73
N ILE A 227 0.30 -1.07 22.99
CA ILE A 227 1.67 -1.32 22.52
C ILE A 227 2.64 -1.49 23.69
N LEU A 228 2.55 -0.64 24.72
CA LEU A 228 3.39 -0.77 25.92
C LEU A 228 3.09 -2.06 26.69
N ALA A 229 1.83 -2.48 26.78
CA ALA A 229 1.46 -3.74 27.41
C ALA A 229 2.07 -4.93 26.65
N MET A 230 1.98 -4.94 25.31
CA MET A 230 2.59 -5.96 24.44
C MET A 230 4.10 -6.09 24.67
N ALA A 231 4.81 -4.96 24.80
CA ALA A 231 6.25 -4.92 25.08
C ALA A 231 6.65 -5.53 26.44
N THR A 232 5.69 -5.65 27.38
CA THR A 232 5.94 -6.18 28.73
C THR A 232 5.49 -7.62 28.94
N THR A 233 4.77 -8.21 27.97
CA THR A 233 4.34 -9.62 28.01
C THR A 233 5.53 -10.58 27.96
N ASP A 234 5.30 -11.88 28.13
CA ASP A 234 6.32 -12.93 27.92
C ASP A 234 6.30 -13.51 26.49
N ASP A 235 5.40 -12.99 25.63
CA ASP A 235 5.29 -13.39 24.24
C ASP A 235 6.33 -12.63 23.40
N VAL A 236 7.29 -13.37 22.85
CA VAL A 236 8.43 -12.81 22.09
C VAL A 236 7.96 -12.07 20.83
N LEU A 237 6.89 -12.53 20.18
CA LEU A 237 6.35 -11.86 18.99
C LEU A 237 5.74 -10.51 19.37
N GLN A 238 4.93 -10.46 20.43
CA GLN A 238 4.36 -9.20 20.93
C GLN A 238 5.45 -8.21 21.34
N GLN A 239 6.48 -8.68 22.03
CA GLN A 239 7.64 -7.86 22.38
C GLN A 239 8.29 -7.30 21.11
N LYS A 240 8.65 -8.14 20.14
CA LYS A 240 9.31 -7.72 18.89
C LYS A 240 8.52 -6.64 18.16
N VAL A 241 7.23 -6.88 17.88
CA VAL A 241 6.43 -5.92 17.09
C VAL A 241 6.18 -4.62 17.85
N ALA A 242 6.01 -4.67 19.17
CA ALA A 242 5.87 -3.47 20.00
C ALA A 242 7.16 -2.66 20.02
N CYS A 243 8.31 -3.32 20.15
CA CYS A 243 9.63 -2.70 20.12
C CYS A 243 9.88 -1.98 18.78
N GLU A 244 9.60 -2.63 17.65
CA GLU A 244 9.70 -2.00 16.32
C GLU A 244 8.82 -0.76 16.21
N CYS A 245 7.57 -0.83 16.69
CA CYS A 245 6.64 0.30 16.68
C CYS A 245 7.13 1.48 17.54
N ILE A 246 7.67 1.21 18.73
CA ILE A 246 8.20 2.24 19.63
C ILE A 246 9.43 2.92 19.01
N ILE A 247 10.34 2.14 18.40
CA ILE A 247 11.50 2.66 17.70
C ILE A 247 11.05 3.56 16.54
N ALA A 248 10.11 3.11 15.73
CA ALA A 248 9.56 3.91 14.63
C ALA A 248 8.90 5.21 15.12
N ALA A 249 8.18 5.17 16.25
CA ALA A 249 7.57 6.35 16.86
C ALA A 249 8.59 7.36 17.43
N ALA A 250 9.72 6.86 17.92
CA ALA A 250 10.80 7.68 18.50
C ALA A 250 11.64 8.44 17.47
N SER A 251 11.44 8.21 16.17
CA SER A 251 12.18 8.84 15.08
C SER A 251 12.02 10.38 14.98
N LYS A 252 11.04 10.99 15.67
CA LYS A 252 10.94 12.46 15.88
C LYS A 252 11.32 12.86 17.32
N ALA A 253 12.32 13.73 17.45
CA ALA A 253 12.93 14.17 18.71
C ALA A 253 11.94 14.70 19.77
N ASP A 254 10.88 15.41 19.36
CA ASP A 254 9.91 16.00 20.29
C ASP A 254 8.97 14.97 20.93
N LYS A 255 8.73 13.84 20.27
CA LYS A 255 7.85 12.77 20.76
C LYS A 255 8.61 11.65 21.48
N ALA A 256 9.91 11.50 21.20
CA ALA A 256 10.80 10.66 22.00
C ALA A 256 10.79 11.06 23.49
N LYS A 257 10.66 12.37 23.79
CA LYS A 257 10.53 12.86 25.18
C LYS A 257 9.24 12.37 25.88
N ALA A 258 8.09 12.36 25.20
CA ALA A 258 6.83 11.88 25.77
C ALA A 258 6.82 10.35 25.97
N LEU A 259 7.50 9.60 25.10
CA LEU A 259 7.70 8.15 25.24
C LEU A 259 8.68 7.83 26.39
N SER A 260 9.72 8.65 26.59
CA SER A 260 10.70 8.50 27.67
C SER A 260 10.12 8.66 29.09
N THR A 261 8.97 9.34 29.23
CA THR A 261 8.28 9.50 30.54
C THR A 261 7.74 8.16 31.07
N HIS A 262 7.62 7.15 30.20
CA HIS A 262 7.20 5.78 30.53
C HIS A 262 8.41 4.83 30.69
N GLY A 263 9.52 5.34 31.23
CA GLY A 263 10.90 4.81 31.21
C GLY A 263 11.18 3.35 31.62
N LEU A 264 10.18 2.53 31.93
CA LEU A 264 10.30 1.09 32.14
C LEU A 264 10.52 0.30 30.84
N VAL A 265 10.02 0.78 29.70
CA VAL A 265 10.08 0.02 28.44
C VAL A 265 11.50 -0.02 27.84
N TYR A 266 12.29 1.05 28.01
CA TYR A 266 13.67 1.10 27.53
C TYR A 266 14.62 0.13 28.27
N VAL A 267 14.35 -0.21 29.53
CA VAL A 267 15.23 -1.07 30.34
C VAL A 267 15.14 -2.54 29.93
N LYS A 268 13.95 -3.03 29.54
CA LYS A 268 13.79 -4.37 28.95
C LYS A 268 14.26 -4.43 27.48
N LEU A 269 14.06 -3.34 26.73
CA LEU A 269 14.52 -3.18 25.35
C LEU A 269 16.04 -3.33 25.21
N GLY A 270 16.83 -2.75 26.11
CA GLY A 270 18.30 -2.88 26.09
C GLY A 270 18.81 -4.31 26.34
N VAL A 271 17.97 -5.21 26.85
CA VAL A 271 18.33 -6.62 27.13
C VAL A 271 17.93 -7.56 25.98
N MET A 272 17.03 -7.15 25.08
CA MET A 272 16.63 -7.93 23.90
C MET A 272 17.48 -7.68 22.64
N VAL A 273 18.32 -6.64 22.66
CA VAL A 273 19.19 -6.24 21.53
C VAL A 273 20.62 -6.78 21.71
N ASP A 274 20.90 -7.45 22.84
CA ASP A 274 22.15 -8.15 23.14
C ASP A 274 22.04 -9.67 22.93
#